data_AF-A0A662BG02-F1
#
_entry.id   AF-A0A662BG02-F1
#
_cell.length_a   1.000
_cell.length_b   1.000
_cell.length_c   1.000
_cell.angle_alpha   90.00
_cell.angle_beta   90.00
_cell.angle_gamma   90.00
#
_symmetry.space_group_name_H-M   'P 1'
#
loop_
_entity.id
_entity.type
_entity.pdbx_description
1 polymer ?
#
loop_
_entity_poly.entity_id
_entity_poly.type
_entity_poly.pdbx_seq_one_letter_code
_entity_poly.pdbx_strand_id
1 'polypeptide(L)' 'MNEEGFFDKVYKIVKQIPYGKVSTYGIIANYLGSPRSARMVGWALNASRIDNTVPAHRVVNKNGILTG' A
#
# COMPACT_ATOMS: atom_id res chain seq x y z
N MET A 1 -0.64 -24.13 4.72
CA MET A 1 -0.49 -22.93 3.89
C MET A 1 -0.56 -21.75 4.83
N ASN A 2 0.55 -21.04 5.07
CA ASN A 2 0.51 -19.88 5.95
C ASN A 2 -0.34 -18.80 5.28
N GLU A 3 -1.42 -18.39 5.94
CA GLU A 3 -2.20 -17.25 5.48
C GLU A 3 -1.30 -16.02 5.48
N GLU A 4 -1.14 -15.40 4.31
CA GLU A 4 -0.41 -14.13 4.22
C GLU A 4 -1.13 -13.05 4.99
N GLY A 5 -0.36 -12.33 5.82
CA GLY A 5 -0.85 -11.22 6.60
C GLY A 5 -1.34 -10.08 5.72
N PHE A 6 -2.16 -9.20 6.28
CA PHE A 6 -2.63 -8.02 5.56
C PHE A 6 -1.47 -7.17 5.01
N PHE A 7 -0.36 -7.09 5.73
CA PHE A 7 0.81 -6.28 5.35
C PHE A 7 1.52 -6.89 4.15
N ASP A 8 1.71 -8.22 4.12
CA ASP A 8 2.30 -8.93 2.99
C ASP A 8 1.47 -8.73 1.72
N LYS A 9 0.14 -8.80 1.84
CA LYS A 9 -0.79 -8.51 0.75
C LYS A 9 -0.65 -7.07 0.25
N VAL A 10 -0.54 -6.08 1.15
CA VAL A 10 -0.27 -4.69 0.77
C VAL A 10 1.04 -4.58 -0.01
N TYR A 11 2.13 -5.17 0.48
CA TYR A 11 3.43 -5.09 -0.17
C TYR A 11 3.41 -5.67 -1.58
N LYS A 12 2.76 -6.82 -1.78
CA LYS A 12 2.61 -7.44 -3.10
C LYS A 12 1.92 -6.52 -4.09
N ILE A 13 0.82 -5.89 -3.70
CA ILE A 13 0.07 -4.98 -4.57
C ILE A 13 0.88 -3.72 -4.87
N VAL A 14 1.57 -3.17 -3.87
CA VAL A 14 2.36 -1.94 -4.05
C VAL A 14 3.54 -2.18 -5.00
N LYS A 15 4.18 -3.35 -4.95
CA LYS A 15 5.25 -3.75 -5.89
C LYS A 15 4.77 -3.85 -7.34
N GLN A 16 3.47 -4.04 -7.59
CA GLN A 16 2.89 -4.10 -8.93
C GLN A 16 2.59 -2.73 -9.54
N ILE A 17 2.65 -1.64 -8.76
CA ILE A 17 2.39 -0.29 -9.30
C ILE A 17 3.54 0.07 -10.26
N PRO A 18 3.27 0.30 -11.56
CA PRO A 18 4.33 0.57 -12.54
C PRO A 18 4.99 1.94 -12.33
N TYR A 19 6.17 2.12 -12.90
CA TYR A 19 6.87 3.40 -12.88
C TYR A 19 6.02 4.51 -13.53
N GLY A 20 6.06 5.72 -12.96
CA GLY A 20 5.28 6.87 -13.44
C GLY A 20 3.78 6.80 -13.12
N LYS A 21 3.32 5.79 -12.37
CA LYS A 21 1.94 5.68 -11.87
C LYS A 21 1.90 5.68 -10.35
N VAL A 22 0.75 6.09 -9.82
CA VAL A 22 0.46 6.12 -8.39
C VAL A 22 -0.88 5.45 -8.11
N SER A 23 -1.06 4.99 -6.88
CA SER A 23 -2.34 4.54 -6.35
C SER A 23 -2.63 5.23 -5.02
N THR A 24 -3.83 5.07 -4.48
CA THR A 24 -4.19 5.65 -3.18
C THR A 24 -4.34 4.57 -2.11
N TYR A 25 -4.13 4.92 -0.85
CA TYR A 25 -4.36 4.01 0.28
C TYR A 25 -5.76 3.37 0.25
N GLY A 26 -6.78 4.16 -0.13
CA GLY A 26 -8.15 3.69 -0.23
C GLY A 26 -8.37 2.69 -1.37
N ILE A 27 -7.78 2.92 -2.54
CA ILE A 27 -7.87 2.00 -3.68
C ILE A 27 -7.23 0.65 -3.32
N ILE A 28 -6.05 0.66 -2.70
CA ILE A 28 -5.37 -0.57 -2.28
C ILE A 28 -6.21 -1.31 -1.24
N ALA A 29 -6.75 -0.60 -0.24
CA ALA A 29 -7.59 -1.20 0.79
C ALA A 29 -8.87 -1.82 0.21
N ASN A 30 -9.50 -1.13 -0.76
CA ASN A 30 -10.67 -1.63 -1.47
C ASN A 30 -10.35 -2.87 -2.31
N TYR A 31 -9.22 -2.86 -3.03
CA TYR A 31 -8.76 -4.00 -3.82
C TYR A 31 -8.53 -5.25 -2.97
N LEU A 32 -8.06 -5.07 -1.72
CA LEU A 32 -7.87 -6.14 -0.74
C LEU A 32 -9.17 -6.58 -0.04
N GLY A 33 -10.34 -6.09 -0.47
CA GLY A 33 -11.64 -6.42 0.13
C GLY A 33 -11.86 -5.78 1.51
N SER A 34 -11.07 -4.76 1.87
CA SER A 34 -11.13 -4.10 3.17
C SER A 34 -11.22 -2.56 3.01
N PRO A 35 -12.30 -2.03 2.42
CA PRO A 35 -12.39 -0.63 2.00
C PRO A 35 -12.21 0.40 3.14
N ARG A 36 -12.45 0.00 4.39
CA ARG A 36 -12.27 0.86 5.58
C ARG A 36 -10.85 0.83 6.16
N SER A 37 -9.95 0.08 5.56
CA SER A 37 -8.60 -0.20 6.09
C SER A 37 -7.49 0.64 5.45
N ALA A 38 -7.82 1.77 4.83
CA ALA A 38 -6.83 2.69 4.24
C ALA A 38 -5.74 3.11 5.24
N ARG A 39 -6.10 3.33 6.51
CA ARG A 39 -5.14 3.64 7.58
C ARG A 39 -4.16 2.49 7.85
N MET A 40 -4.65 1.25 7.80
CA MET A 40 -3.80 0.06 7.96
C MET A 40 -2.82 -0.10 6.79
N VAL A 41 -3.23 0.25 5.55
CA VAL A 41 -2.31 0.30 4.41
C VAL A 41 -1.17 1.29 4.67
N GLY A 42 -1.48 2.46 5.23
CA GLY A 42 -0.46 3.43 5.65
C GLY A 42 0.50 2.87 6.71
N TRP A 43 -0.01 2.12 7.69
CA TRP A 43 0.84 1.46 8.69
C TRP A 43 1.74 0.39 8.08
N ALA A 44 1.22 -0.43 7.17
CA ALA A 44 2.03 -1.41 6.44
C ALA A 44 3.17 -0.70 5.69
N LEU A 45 2.87 0.36 4.94
CA LEU A 45 3.89 1.12 4.20
C LEU A 45 4.91 1.84 5.10
N ASN A 46 4.51 2.29 6.28
CA ASN A 46 5.47 2.82 7.26
C ASN A 46 6.37 1.70 7.83
N ALA A 47 5.84 0.49 8.01
CA ALA A 47 6.62 -0.67 8.44
C ALA A 47 7.58 -1.19 7.34
N SER A 48 7.27 -0.96 6.06
CA SER A 48 8.13 -1.37 4.95
C SER A 48 9.37 -0.50 4.76
N ARG A 49 9.65 0.47 5.63
CA ARG A 49 10.83 1.36 5.52
C ARG A 49 12.17 0.62 5.60
N ILE A 50 12.17 -0.60 6.12
CA ILE A 50 13.34 -1.49 6.14
C ILE A 50 13.51 -2.28 4.83
N ASP A 51 12.49 -2.33 3.98
CA ASP A 51 12.49 -3.03 2.68
C ASP A 51 12.39 -2.03 1.53
N ASN A 52 13.55 -1.69 0.95
CA ASN A 52 13.65 -0.78 -0.20
C ASN A 52 12.99 -1.31 -1.49
N THR A 53 12.56 -2.57 -1.52
CA THR A 53 11.87 -3.14 -2.69
C THR A 53 10.39 -2.78 -2.74
N VAL A 54 9.82 -2.23 -1.66
CA VAL A 54 8.43 -1.73 -1.63
C VAL A 54 8.41 -0.26 -2.07
N PRO A 55 7.82 0.09 -3.23
CA PRO A 55 7.78 1.48 -3.71
C PRO A 55 6.70 2.30 -2.98
N ALA A 56 6.85 2.52 -1.68
CA ALA A 56 5.87 3.22 -0.83
C ALA A 56 5.55 4.65 -1.30
N HIS A 57 6.51 5.32 -1.94
CA HIS A 57 6.34 6.65 -2.57
C HIS A 57 5.32 6.66 -3.73
N ARG A 58 4.87 5.50 -4.22
CA ARG A 58 3.82 5.40 -5.26
C ARG A 58 2.41 5.35 -4.67
N VAL A 59 2.28 5.43 -3.35
CA VAL A 59 1.00 5.43 -2.66
C VAL A 59 0.75 6.80 -2.04
N VAL A 60 -0.31 7.45 -2.48
CA VAL A 60 -0.66 8.83 -2.11
C VAL A 60 -2.00 8.88 -1.39
N ASN A 61 -2.32 10.03 -0.80
CA ASN A 61 -3.64 10.24 -0.21
C ASN A 61 -4.75 10.31 -1.29
N LYS A 62 -6.01 10.41 -0.83
CA LYS A 62 -7.18 10.52 -1.73
C LYS A 62 -7.16 11.73 -2.68
N ASN A 63 -6.35 12.75 -2.38
CA ASN A 63 -6.20 13.96 -3.19
C ASN A 63 -5.02 13.86 -4.17
N GLY A 64 -4.32 12.72 -4.23
CA GLY A 64 -3.14 12.55 -5.09
C GLY A 64 -1.86 13.17 -4.53
N ILE A 65 -1.85 13.56 -3.25
CA ILE A 65 -0.72 14.24 -2.61
C ILE A 65 0.04 13.25 -1.74
N LEU A 66 1.37 13.30 -1.80
CA LEU A 66 2.24 12.55 -0.89
C LEU A 66 2.02 13.01 0.54
N THR A 67 1.73 12.05 1.41
CA THR A 67 1.53 12.27 2.84
C THR A 67 2.09 11.10 3.62
N GLY A 68 2.66 11.37 4.78
CA GLY A 68 3.26 10.34 5.64
C GLY A 68 4.76 10.56 5.85
#